data_AF-V3ZXQ5-F1
#
_entry.id   AF-V3ZXQ5-F1
#
_cell.length_a   1.000
_cell.length_b   1.000
_cell.length_c   1.000
_cell.angle_alpha   90.00
_cell.angle_beta   90.00
_cell.angle_gamma   90.00
#
_symmetry.space_group_name_H-M   'P 1'
#
loop_
_entity.id
_entity.type
_entity.pdbx_description
1 polymer ?
#
loop_
_entity_poly.entity_id
_entity_poly.type
_entity_poly.pdbx_seq_one_letter_code
_entity_poly.pdbx_strand_id
1 'polypeptide(L)'
;MESKITDLQSIVKSLTDGKQLPTSSPSSSTSPVSFNNSIPDQPEPKPNTTLIIGSSILQQIIPSALFNVCVKTLRGAVLPVIFRHLSKLHIPDNKSIIIQAGGNDVNQKRKMADIEKDISNTIDYIKGASPKTKIFLSEVLPRGDTDVSEINKMYRTLAQKSNISLITVHSNFYKKANLLWKDRIHLTDEGTQKLLETYDKFVSIFKDAFLADLSRQPFSCIEHIDDPNIAIETWYSLFNHALDFHAPRRRRRVKRHSQPQWFNDEIQEARRLRDYFKKKNKNYFYKYWRNETKSLITKSKVNFIKNSVKEKDDLKNIWQFFNEAKGKINTNHYPENILHRDTEYTDLNDIADVMNNYFTNITDDIKPNYKPLSCENITCIENHVSNKVPQNQYFKIDYIKCNNVLNLLLSLDCKKSTGPDFIGPKILP
;
A
#
# COMPACT_ATOMS: atom_id res chain seq x y z
N MET A 1 5.91 24.05 33.37
CA MET A 1 5.34 23.04 32.46
C MET A 1 4.54 23.71 31.35
N GLU A 2 3.86 24.82 31.65
CA GLU A 2 3.13 25.67 30.70
C GLU A 2 4.01 26.29 29.60
N SER A 3 5.21 26.81 29.91
CA SER A 3 6.06 27.41 28.86
C SER A 3 6.50 26.43 27.75
N LYS A 4 6.65 25.14 28.09
CA LYS A 4 7.01 24.08 27.14
C LYS A 4 5.82 23.63 26.27
N ILE A 5 4.59 23.84 26.75
CA ILE A 5 3.35 23.56 26.01
C ILE A 5 3.10 24.70 25.00
N THR A 6 3.35 25.96 25.39
CA THR A 6 3.26 27.13 24.50
C THR A 6 4.26 27.07 23.35
N ASP A 7 5.48 26.60 23.62
CA ASP A 7 6.50 26.38 22.57
C ASP A 7 6.10 25.27 21.60
N LEU A 8 5.49 24.18 22.08
CA LEU A 8 4.99 23.10 21.23
C LEU A 8 3.80 23.53 20.37
N GLN A 9 2.88 24.34 20.90
CA GLN A 9 1.74 24.89 20.16
C GLN A 9 2.20 25.91 19.10
N SER A 10 3.21 26.71 19.40
CA SER A 10 3.84 27.65 18.45
C SER A 10 4.53 26.91 17.29
N ILE A 11 5.27 25.84 17.58
CA ILE A 11 5.96 25.02 16.58
C ILE A 11 4.94 24.28 15.69
N VAL A 12 3.90 23.67 16.27
CA VAL A 12 2.83 23.01 15.51
C VAL A 12 2.10 24.00 14.61
N LYS A 13 1.81 25.23 15.09
CA LYS A 13 1.17 26.29 14.30
C LYS A 13 2.07 26.80 13.15
N SER A 14 3.37 26.89 13.37
CA SER A 14 4.32 27.26 12.31
C SER A 14 4.47 26.19 11.21
N LEU A 15 4.27 24.91 11.57
CA LEU A 15 4.34 23.77 10.65
C LEU A 15 3.06 23.59 9.83
N THR A 16 1.89 23.95 10.39
CA THR A 16 0.61 23.94 9.66
C THR A 16 0.46 25.12 8.70
N ASP A 17 1.12 26.25 9.00
CA ASP A 17 0.97 27.50 8.21
C ASP A 17 2.08 27.71 7.17
N GLY A 18 2.95 26.71 6.93
CA GLY A 18 3.90 26.72 5.82
C GLY A 18 4.98 27.81 5.85
N LYS A 19 5.27 28.44 6.99
CA LYS A 19 6.35 29.44 7.12
C LYS A 19 7.66 28.81 7.63
N GLN A 20 8.78 29.18 7.01
CA GLN A 20 10.12 28.78 7.44
C GLN A 20 10.47 29.39 8.81
N LEU A 21 11.16 28.61 9.66
CA LEU A 21 11.68 29.07 10.95
C LEU A 21 12.84 30.08 10.78
N PRO A 22 13.02 31.02 11.72
CA PRO A 22 14.18 31.92 11.74
C PRO A 22 15.45 31.17 12.12
N THR A 23 16.53 31.46 11.41
CA THR A 23 17.89 30.99 11.68
C THR A 23 18.53 31.82 12.78
N SER A 24 18.94 31.19 13.88
CA SER A 24 19.98 31.72 14.77
C SER A 24 21.11 30.70 14.88
N SER A 25 22.30 31.12 14.50
CA SER A 25 23.56 30.41 14.74
C SER A 25 24.10 30.83 16.12
N PRO A 26 24.77 29.92 16.84
CA PRO A 26 26.17 30.23 17.15
C PRO A 26 27.15 29.04 17.05
N SER A 27 28.30 29.42 16.51
CA SER A 27 29.71 29.00 16.67
C SER A 27 30.15 27.73 17.42
N SER A 28 31.15 27.10 16.79
CA SER A 28 32.44 26.61 17.31
C SER A 28 32.62 25.14 17.71
N SER A 29 33.66 24.59 17.05
CA SER A 29 34.60 23.53 17.44
C SER A 29 34.07 22.17 17.87
N THR A 30 34.25 21.18 16.99
CA THR A 30 35.03 19.96 17.30
C THR A 30 35.27 19.17 16.00
N SER A 31 36.49 18.64 15.88
CA SER A 31 37.05 17.90 14.74
C SER A 31 36.26 16.63 14.36
N PRO A 32 36.44 16.10 13.14
CA PRO A 32 35.49 15.18 12.53
C PRO A 32 35.68 13.74 13.04
N VAL A 33 34.64 13.16 13.59
CA VAL A 33 34.54 11.71 13.75
C VAL A 33 34.08 11.12 12.42
N SER A 34 34.98 10.42 11.75
CA SER A 34 34.73 9.67 10.52
C SER A 34 33.76 8.52 10.80
N PHE A 35 32.51 8.66 10.35
CA PHE A 35 31.58 7.53 10.27
C PHE A 35 31.55 6.98 8.85
N ASN A 36 32.15 5.80 8.69
CA ASN A 36 32.00 4.92 7.55
C ASN A 36 30.51 4.65 7.29
N ASN A 37 29.96 5.28 6.25
CA ASN A 37 28.68 4.89 5.67
C ASN A 37 28.95 3.84 4.60
N SER A 38 29.10 2.58 5.00
CA SER A 38 28.89 1.46 4.07
C SER A 38 27.40 1.40 3.74
N ILE A 39 27.04 2.10 2.66
CA ILE A 39 25.78 1.92 1.93
C ILE A 39 25.85 0.52 1.31
N PRO A 40 24.81 -0.31 1.37
CA PRO A 40 24.83 -1.60 0.69
C PRO A 40 25.03 -1.35 -0.80
N ASP A 41 26.12 -1.88 -1.35
CA ASP A 41 26.45 -1.82 -2.78
C ASP A 41 25.21 -2.15 -3.59
N GLN A 42 24.72 -1.13 -4.29
CA GLN A 42 23.70 -1.30 -5.31
C GLN A 42 24.45 -1.62 -6.60
N PRO A 43 24.00 -2.61 -7.38
CA PRO A 43 24.77 -3.11 -8.51
C PRO A 43 25.04 -1.97 -9.48
N GLU A 44 26.31 -1.82 -9.84
CA GLU A 44 26.71 -0.88 -10.88
C GLU A 44 25.87 -1.11 -12.14
N PRO A 45 25.47 -0.03 -12.84
CA PRO A 45 24.64 -0.15 -14.02
C PRO A 45 25.41 -0.92 -15.10
N LYS A 46 24.83 -2.06 -15.55
CA LYS A 46 25.37 -2.95 -16.60
C LYS A 46 25.84 -2.17 -17.86
N PRO A 47 26.77 -2.71 -18.66
CA PRO A 47 27.16 -2.11 -19.94
C PRO A 47 25.95 -1.99 -20.90
N ASN A 48 25.89 -0.92 -21.71
CA ASN A 48 24.82 -0.58 -22.66
C ASN A 48 23.42 -0.21 -22.09
N THR A 49 23.37 0.34 -20.87
CA THR A 49 22.11 0.78 -20.25
C THR A 49 21.87 2.29 -20.32
N THR A 50 20.62 2.72 -20.55
CA THR A 50 20.20 4.11 -20.41
C THR A 50 19.90 4.45 -18.96
N LEU A 51 20.39 5.59 -18.48
CA LEU A 51 20.07 6.13 -17.15
C LEU A 51 19.02 7.25 -17.27
N ILE A 52 17.84 7.04 -16.71
CA ILE A 52 16.84 8.10 -16.51
C ILE A 52 16.99 8.59 -15.07
N ILE A 53 17.40 9.84 -14.87
CA ILE A 53 17.58 10.44 -13.54
C ILE A 53 16.70 11.66 -13.37
N GLY A 54 16.07 11.80 -12.20
CA GLY A 54 15.16 12.90 -11.97
C GLY A 54 14.52 12.94 -10.59
N SER A 55 13.50 13.78 -10.47
CA SER A 55 12.77 14.00 -9.22
C SER A 55 11.66 12.95 -8.99
N SER A 56 10.65 13.26 -8.17
CA SER A 56 9.55 12.35 -7.83
C SER A 56 8.62 12.01 -9.01
N ILE A 57 8.66 12.76 -10.11
CA ILE A 57 7.89 12.47 -11.34
C ILE A 57 8.18 11.05 -11.86
N LEU A 58 9.42 10.57 -11.71
CA LEU A 58 9.84 9.25 -12.19
C LEU A 58 9.42 8.10 -11.26
N GLN A 59 8.75 8.37 -10.14
CA GLN A 59 8.52 7.35 -9.10
C GLN A 59 7.64 6.18 -9.55
N GLN A 60 6.80 6.39 -10.56
CA GLN A 60 5.87 5.38 -11.08
C GLN A 60 6.49 4.55 -12.21
N ILE A 61 7.65 4.93 -12.73
CA ILE A 61 8.32 4.13 -13.75
C ILE A 61 8.83 2.85 -13.09
N ILE A 62 8.41 1.70 -13.63
CA ILE A 62 8.84 0.38 -13.19
C ILE A 62 10.05 -0.03 -14.06
N PRO A 63 11.30 0.04 -13.56
CA PRO A 63 12.47 -0.14 -14.42
C PRO A 63 12.58 -1.56 -14.98
N SER A 64 12.06 -2.55 -14.26
CA SER A 64 12.04 -3.96 -14.72
C SER A 64 11.08 -4.21 -15.87
N ALA A 65 10.23 -3.26 -16.23
CA ALA A 65 9.38 -3.33 -17.41
C ALA A 65 10.03 -2.68 -18.65
N LEU A 66 11.24 -2.14 -18.50
CA LEU A 66 11.95 -1.41 -19.54
C LEU A 66 13.24 -2.14 -19.94
N PHE A 67 13.54 -2.10 -21.23
CA PHE A 67 14.70 -2.76 -21.81
C PHE A 67 15.99 -1.94 -21.55
N ASN A 68 16.97 -2.53 -20.85
CA ASN A 68 18.26 -1.89 -20.55
C ASN A 68 18.17 -0.46 -19.97
N VAL A 69 17.13 -0.18 -19.15
CA VAL A 69 16.97 1.12 -18.50
C VAL A 69 17.22 1.01 -17.00
N CYS A 70 18.05 1.92 -16.47
CA CYS A 70 18.12 2.24 -15.06
C CYS A 70 17.35 3.53 -14.79
N VAL A 71 16.48 3.53 -13.78
CA VAL A 71 15.75 4.73 -13.35
C VAL A 71 16.20 5.12 -11.95
N LYS A 72 16.69 6.36 -11.81
CA LYS A 72 17.08 6.95 -10.54
C LYS A 72 16.16 8.10 -10.16
N THR A 73 15.29 7.79 -9.21
CA THR A 73 14.34 8.75 -8.62
C THR A 73 14.92 9.35 -7.34
N LEU A 74 15.21 10.65 -7.35
CA LEU A 74 15.63 11.43 -6.17
C LEU A 74 14.47 12.33 -5.74
N ARG A 75 13.63 11.84 -4.81
CA ARG A 75 12.41 12.56 -4.39
C ARG A 75 12.73 13.96 -3.85
N GLY A 76 11.99 14.95 -4.35
CA GLY A 76 12.18 16.36 -3.98
C GLY A 76 13.52 16.97 -4.43
N ALA A 77 14.30 16.27 -5.28
CA ALA A 77 15.59 16.77 -5.73
C ALA A 77 15.46 18.04 -6.58
N VAL A 78 16.40 18.93 -6.33
CA VAL A 78 16.77 20.09 -7.14
C VAL A 78 18.04 19.76 -7.93
N LEU A 79 18.40 20.56 -8.94
CA LEU A 79 19.53 20.28 -9.83
C LEU A 79 20.87 19.99 -9.10
N PRO A 80 21.27 20.73 -8.03
CA PRO A 80 22.48 20.41 -7.27
C PRO A 80 22.50 19.00 -6.67
N VAL A 81 21.34 18.46 -6.32
CA VAL A 81 21.22 17.10 -5.78
C VAL A 81 21.41 16.06 -6.89
N ILE A 82 20.91 16.34 -8.10
CA ILE A 82 21.14 15.53 -9.29
C ILE A 82 22.63 15.49 -9.61
N PHE A 83 23.28 16.66 -9.67
CA PHE A 83 24.72 16.78 -9.89
C PHE A 83 25.53 15.96 -8.88
N ARG A 84 25.30 16.16 -7.58
CA ARG A 84 26.00 15.43 -6.51
C ARG A 84 25.81 13.92 -6.60
N HIS A 85 24.69 13.46 -7.15
CA HIS A 85 24.46 12.03 -7.34
C HIS A 85 25.28 11.51 -8.52
N LEU A 86 25.22 12.19 -9.66
CA LEU A 86 25.99 11.85 -10.85
C LEU A 86 27.50 11.91 -10.60
N SER A 87 27.96 12.86 -9.79
CA SER A 87 29.38 13.00 -9.46
C SER A 87 29.95 11.86 -8.60
N LYS A 88 29.08 11.03 -8.03
CA LYS A 88 29.47 9.84 -7.25
C LYS A 88 29.33 8.54 -8.02
N LEU A 89 28.75 8.59 -9.21
CA LEU A 89 28.56 7.42 -10.05
C LEU A 89 29.72 7.32 -11.03
N HIS A 90 30.21 6.11 -11.25
CA HIS A 90 30.98 5.82 -12.44
C HIS A 90 30.03 5.89 -13.64
N ILE A 91 30.28 6.82 -14.57
CA ILE A 91 29.53 6.97 -15.81
C ILE A 91 30.37 6.31 -16.90
N PRO A 92 30.14 5.03 -17.24
CA PRO A 92 30.91 4.37 -18.28
C PRO A 92 30.58 4.95 -19.65
N ASP A 93 31.56 4.90 -20.54
CA ASP A 93 31.44 5.37 -21.93
C ASP A 93 30.35 4.61 -22.70
N ASN A 94 29.71 5.33 -23.64
CA ASN A 94 28.65 4.83 -24.54
C ASN A 94 27.27 4.60 -23.89
N LYS A 95 26.89 5.39 -22.87
CA LYS A 95 25.53 5.38 -22.32
C LYS A 95 24.68 6.55 -22.83
N SER A 96 23.37 6.42 -22.68
CA SER A 96 22.42 7.55 -22.80
C SER A 96 21.98 7.97 -21.41
N ILE A 97 21.96 9.27 -21.12
CA ILE A 97 21.45 9.82 -19.86
C ILE A 97 20.28 10.76 -20.17
N ILE A 98 19.12 10.48 -19.60
CA ILE A 98 17.95 11.36 -19.65
C ILE A 98 17.83 12.06 -18.29
N ILE A 99 17.88 13.40 -18.30
CA ILE A 99 17.75 14.23 -17.09
C ILE A 99 16.34 14.84 -17.06
N GLN A 100 15.53 14.47 -16.06
CA GLN A 100 14.18 14.99 -15.80
C GLN A 100 14.13 15.70 -14.43
N ALA A 101 14.56 16.96 -14.39
CA ALA A 101 14.68 17.76 -13.17
C ALA A 101 14.36 19.25 -13.43
N GLY A 102 14.43 20.11 -12.40
CA GLY A 102 14.19 21.56 -12.53
C GLY A 102 12.85 22.05 -11.98
N GLY A 103 11.79 21.24 -12.03
CA GLY A 103 10.47 21.68 -11.53
C GLY A 103 10.44 22.04 -10.04
N ASN A 104 11.23 21.35 -9.21
CA ASN A 104 11.35 21.69 -7.79
C ASN A 104 12.20 22.94 -7.55
N ASP A 105 13.19 23.21 -8.42
CA ASP A 105 14.00 24.42 -8.36
C ASP A 105 13.13 25.66 -8.60
N VAL A 106 12.25 25.60 -9.60
CA VAL A 106 11.29 26.67 -9.91
C VAL A 106 10.28 26.83 -8.78
N ASN A 107 9.70 25.74 -8.28
CA ASN A 107 8.77 25.79 -7.15
C ASN A 107 9.40 26.40 -5.87
N GLN A 108 10.70 26.16 -5.65
CA GLN A 108 11.47 26.77 -4.56
C GLN A 108 11.92 28.21 -4.85
N LYS A 109 11.45 28.82 -5.95
CA LYS A 109 11.77 30.19 -6.38
C LYS A 109 13.28 30.44 -6.51
N ARG A 110 14.05 29.42 -6.92
CA ARG A 110 15.47 29.60 -7.26
C ARG A 110 15.59 30.53 -8.47
N LYS A 111 16.63 31.36 -8.49
CA LYS A 111 16.86 32.28 -9.62
C LYS A 111 17.19 31.49 -10.87
N MET A 112 16.63 31.88 -12.02
CA MET A 112 16.82 31.16 -13.28
C MET A 112 18.30 31.06 -13.68
N ALA A 113 19.11 32.08 -13.41
CA ALA A 113 20.55 32.07 -13.63
C ALA A 113 21.28 30.98 -12.81
N ASP A 114 20.85 30.76 -11.56
CA ASP A 114 21.44 29.70 -10.72
C ASP A 114 21.04 28.31 -11.23
N ILE A 115 19.78 28.16 -11.67
CA ILE A 115 19.27 26.93 -12.27
C ILE A 115 20.06 26.61 -13.55
N GLU A 116 20.20 27.58 -14.45
CA GLU A 116 20.96 27.44 -15.70
C GLU A 116 22.42 27.06 -15.44
N LYS A 117 23.06 27.72 -14.46
CA LYS A 117 24.43 27.41 -14.06
C LYS A 117 24.55 25.96 -13.55
N ASP A 118 23.63 25.50 -12.72
CA ASP A 118 23.67 24.15 -12.17
C ASP A 118 23.48 23.06 -13.22
N ILE A 119 22.53 23.24 -14.15
CA ILE A 119 22.34 22.27 -15.23
C ILE A 119 23.51 22.30 -16.21
N SER A 120 24.09 23.47 -16.50
CA SER A 120 25.29 23.60 -17.35
C SER A 120 26.48 22.85 -16.74
N ASN A 121 26.77 23.11 -15.46
CA ASN A 121 27.83 22.39 -14.73
C ASN A 121 27.60 20.87 -14.72
N THR A 122 26.33 20.43 -14.67
CA THR A 122 25.99 19.01 -14.73
C THR A 122 26.30 18.42 -16.10
N ILE A 123 25.95 19.12 -17.18
CA ILE A 123 26.24 18.71 -18.55
C ILE A 123 27.75 18.65 -18.79
N ASP A 124 28.48 19.70 -18.40
CA ASP A 124 29.92 19.80 -18.57
C ASP A 124 30.66 18.69 -17.81
N TYR A 125 30.21 18.38 -16.59
CA TYR A 125 30.75 17.25 -15.84
C TYR A 125 30.52 15.91 -16.55
N ILE A 126 29.31 15.64 -17.05
CA ILE A 126 29.03 14.37 -17.76
C ILE A 126 29.91 14.27 -19.00
N LYS A 127 30.06 15.34 -19.78
CA LYS A 127 30.91 15.37 -20.97
C LYS A 127 32.39 15.17 -20.64
N GLY A 128 32.88 15.77 -19.55
CA GLY A 128 34.25 15.61 -19.11
C GLY A 128 34.53 14.20 -18.58
N ALA A 129 33.58 13.62 -17.84
CA ALA A 129 33.70 12.29 -17.27
C ALA A 129 33.49 11.16 -18.30
N SER A 130 32.62 11.38 -19.29
CA SER A 130 32.31 10.40 -20.34
C SER A 130 31.93 11.09 -21.66
N PRO A 131 32.91 11.43 -22.51
CA PRO A 131 32.70 12.22 -23.73
C PRO A 131 31.77 11.57 -24.76
N LYS A 132 31.66 10.23 -24.76
CA LYS A 132 30.81 9.47 -25.69
C LYS A 132 29.36 9.30 -25.22
N THR A 133 29.05 9.71 -24.00
CA THR A 133 27.71 9.59 -23.44
C THR A 133 26.75 10.55 -24.15
N LYS A 134 25.61 10.02 -24.64
CA LYS A 134 24.53 10.85 -25.21
C LYS A 134 23.72 11.46 -24.06
N ILE A 135 23.62 12.78 -24.05
CA ILE A 135 22.87 13.50 -23.02
C ILE A 135 21.55 13.98 -23.60
N PHE A 136 20.46 13.65 -22.91
CA PHE A 136 19.11 14.08 -23.22
C PHE A 136 18.59 14.93 -22.06
N LEU A 137 18.35 16.21 -22.32
CA LEU A 137 17.66 17.09 -21.38
C LEU A 137 16.15 17.00 -21.65
N SER A 138 15.39 16.52 -20.69
CA SER A 138 13.93 16.41 -20.84
C SER A 138 13.26 17.63 -20.22
N GLU A 139 12.29 18.20 -20.93
CA GLU A 139 11.53 19.35 -20.44
C GLU A 139 10.82 19.04 -19.12
N VAL A 140 10.70 20.07 -18.28
CA VAL A 140 9.89 20.00 -17.08
C VAL A 140 8.43 19.85 -17.51
N LEU A 141 7.75 18.82 -16.99
CA LEU A 141 6.33 18.60 -17.24
C LEU A 141 5.48 19.73 -16.62
N PRO A 142 4.28 19.99 -17.16
CA PRO A 142 3.36 20.96 -16.57
C PRO A 142 3.08 20.63 -15.10
N ARG A 143 3.01 21.67 -14.26
CA ARG A 143 2.73 21.54 -12.83
C ARG A 143 1.60 22.47 -12.43
N GLY A 144 0.80 22.07 -11.44
CA GLY A 144 -0.26 22.89 -10.87
C GLY A 144 0.21 23.89 -9.81
N ASP A 145 1.43 23.71 -9.27
CA ASP A 145 1.98 24.54 -8.19
C ASP A 145 2.92 25.65 -8.67
N THR A 146 3.41 25.58 -9.91
CA THR A 146 4.36 26.55 -10.46
C THR A 146 4.35 26.57 -11.98
N ASP A 147 4.61 27.74 -12.58
CA ASP A 147 4.79 27.87 -14.03
C ASP A 147 6.21 27.47 -14.43
N VAL A 148 6.32 26.52 -15.35
CA VAL A 148 7.59 25.95 -15.82
C VAL A 148 7.96 26.43 -17.24
N SER A 149 7.23 27.39 -17.80
CA SER A 149 7.44 27.87 -19.17
C SER A 149 8.82 28.50 -19.36
N GLU A 150 9.25 29.34 -18.43
CA GLU A 150 10.56 30.01 -18.49
C GLU A 150 11.73 29.03 -18.38
N ILE A 151 11.66 28.03 -17.49
CA ILE A 151 12.72 27.00 -17.39
C ILE A 151 12.78 26.14 -18.66
N ASN A 152 11.65 25.80 -19.27
CA ASN A 152 11.62 25.03 -20.51
C ASN A 152 12.18 25.83 -21.71
N LYS A 153 11.92 27.15 -21.74
CA LYS A 153 12.57 28.05 -22.71
C LYS A 153 14.08 28.06 -22.52
N MET A 154 14.55 28.16 -21.28
CA MET A 154 15.98 28.08 -20.96
C MET A 154 16.58 26.72 -21.36
N TYR A 155 15.90 25.60 -21.08
CA TYR A 155 16.36 24.25 -21.47
C TYR A 155 16.53 24.11 -22.99
N ARG A 156 15.65 24.70 -23.79
CA ARG A 156 15.76 24.72 -25.26
C ARG A 156 17.04 25.44 -25.71
N THR A 157 17.26 26.65 -25.19
CA THR A 157 18.46 27.44 -25.50
C THR A 157 19.73 26.72 -25.05
N LEU A 158 19.72 26.15 -23.84
CA LEU A 158 20.87 25.46 -23.28
C LEU A 158 21.21 24.18 -24.04
N ALA A 159 20.21 23.41 -24.46
CA ALA A 159 20.42 22.19 -25.23
C ALA A 159 21.11 22.48 -26.58
N GLN A 160 20.69 23.55 -27.26
CA GLN A 160 21.33 24.03 -28.48
C GLN A 160 22.77 24.49 -28.22
N LYS A 161 22.96 25.39 -27.24
CA LYS A 161 24.28 25.93 -26.88
C LYS A 161 25.27 24.84 -26.48
N SER A 162 24.78 23.81 -25.79
CA SER A 162 25.59 22.71 -25.28
C SER A 162 25.66 21.54 -26.26
N ASN A 163 25.07 21.61 -27.45
CA ASN A 163 25.02 20.51 -28.42
C ASN A 163 24.59 19.16 -27.79
N ILE A 164 23.49 19.18 -27.06
CA ILE A 164 22.85 17.97 -26.49
C ILE A 164 21.41 17.85 -27.00
N SER A 165 20.83 16.66 -26.92
CA SER A 165 19.46 16.44 -27.36
C SER A 165 18.46 16.97 -26.32
N LEU A 166 17.40 17.61 -26.79
CA LEU A 166 16.25 18.00 -25.97
C LEU A 166 15.08 17.06 -26.22
N ILE A 167 14.45 16.55 -25.16
CA ILE A 167 13.19 15.81 -25.26
C ILE A 167 12.04 16.74 -24.89
N THR A 168 11.24 17.10 -25.88
CA THR A 168 10.06 17.96 -25.69
C THR A 168 8.88 17.15 -25.18
N VAL A 169 8.68 17.15 -23.87
CA VAL A 169 7.55 16.47 -23.22
C VAL A 169 6.46 17.44 -22.79
N HIS A 170 6.76 18.73 -22.60
CA HIS A 170 5.82 19.66 -21.96
C HIS A 170 4.51 19.81 -22.76
N SER A 171 4.61 19.98 -24.08
CA SER A 171 3.46 20.12 -24.98
C SER A 171 2.54 18.90 -24.99
N ASN A 172 3.09 17.69 -24.83
CA ASN A 172 2.32 16.44 -24.86
C ASN A 172 1.38 16.30 -23.65
N PHE A 173 1.69 16.99 -22.55
CA PHE A 173 0.98 16.97 -21.27
C PHE A 173 0.21 18.26 -20.98
N TYR A 174 0.48 19.33 -21.73
CA TYR A 174 -0.18 20.62 -21.54
C TYR A 174 -1.70 20.50 -21.71
N LYS A 175 -2.46 21.03 -20.74
CA LYS A 175 -3.93 20.95 -20.64
C LYS A 175 -4.53 19.53 -20.59
N LYS A 176 -3.74 18.48 -20.37
CA LYS A 176 -4.23 17.10 -20.21
C LYS A 176 -4.29 16.69 -18.74
N ALA A 177 -5.31 17.18 -18.04
CA ALA A 177 -5.46 16.96 -16.61
C ALA A 177 -5.57 15.47 -16.21
N ASN A 178 -6.04 14.59 -17.10
CA ASN A 178 -6.16 13.15 -16.86
C ASN A 178 -4.80 12.41 -16.74
N LEU A 179 -3.72 12.98 -17.29
CA LEU A 179 -2.38 12.41 -17.21
C LEU A 179 -1.68 12.70 -15.88
N LEU A 180 -2.28 13.53 -15.03
CA LEU A 180 -1.76 13.93 -13.72
C LEU A 180 -2.71 13.46 -12.61
N TRP A 181 -2.15 13.14 -11.45
CA TRP A 181 -2.94 12.91 -10.24
C TRP A 181 -3.65 14.21 -9.82
N LYS A 182 -4.56 14.10 -8.85
CA LYS A 182 -5.27 15.24 -8.26
C LYS A 182 -4.33 16.32 -7.70
N ASP A 183 -3.09 15.95 -7.36
CA ASP A 183 -2.04 16.89 -6.92
C ASP A 183 -1.50 17.79 -8.04
N ARG A 184 -1.84 17.50 -9.30
CA ARG A 184 -1.40 18.21 -10.52
C ARG A 184 0.12 18.31 -10.65
N ILE A 185 0.86 17.38 -10.06
CA ILE A 185 2.34 17.33 -10.11
C ILE A 185 2.80 15.95 -10.57
N HIS A 186 2.25 14.87 -10.02
CA HIS A 186 2.69 13.51 -10.32
C HIS A 186 1.85 12.89 -11.44
N LEU A 187 2.48 12.02 -12.22
CA LEU A 187 1.84 11.34 -13.35
C LEU A 187 0.94 10.19 -12.89
N THR A 188 -0.20 10.03 -13.55
CA THR A 188 -1.00 8.77 -13.49
C THR A 188 -0.25 7.65 -14.20
N ASP A 189 -0.81 6.43 -14.17
CA ASP A 189 -0.24 5.31 -14.92
C ASP A 189 -0.28 5.62 -16.44
N GLU A 190 -1.38 6.19 -16.93
CA GLU A 190 -1.52 6.67 -18.31
C GLU A 190 -0.50 7.78 -18.63
N GLY A 191 -0.32 8.74 -17.73
CA GLY A 191 0.69 9.80 -17.87
C GLY A 191 2.12 9.24 -17.90
N THR A 192 2.40 8.24 -17.07
CA THR A 192 3.71 7.57 -17.03
C THR A 192 3.99 6.81 -18.32
N GLN A 193 2.99 6.08 -18.84
CA GLN A 193 3.09 5.42 -20.14
C GLN A 193 3.36 6.43 -21.26
N LYS A 194 2.64 7.55 -21.30
CA LYS A 194 2.85 8.60 -22.31
C LYS A 194 4.25 9.22 -22.27
N LEU A 195 4.81 9.38 -21.07
CA LEU A 195 6.18 9.86 -20.89
C LEU A 195 7.17 8.85 -21.49
N LEU A 196 7.00 7.57 -21.16
CA LEU A 196 7.87 6.49 -21.65
C LEU A 196 7.80 6.34 -23.17
N GLU A 197 6.61 6.37 -23.77
CA GLU A 197 6.44 6.41 -25.24
C GLU A 197 7.20 7.57 -25.89
N THR A 198 7.31 8.70 -25.18
CA THR A 198 8.07 9.84 -25.70
C THR A 198 9.57 9.60 -25.58
N TYR A 199 10.04 9.01 -24.47
CA TYR A 199 11.45 8.65 -24.29
C TYR A 199 11.91 7.56 -25.26
N ASP A 200 11.04 6.60 -25.59
CA ASP A 200 11.35 5.48 -26.48
C ASP A 200 11.80 5.92 -27.88
N LYS A 201 11.27 7.06 -28.35
CA LYS A 201 11.66 7.66 -29.64
C LYS A 201 13.12 8.11 -29.69
N PHE A 202 13.75 8.31 -28.54
CA PHE A 202 15.12 8.81 -28.43
C PHE A 202 16.09 7.73 -27.96
N VAL A 203 15.59 6.86 -27.08
CA VAL A 203 16.32 5.73 -26.56
C VAL A 203 15.37 4.56 -26.62
N SER A 204 15.69 3.52 -27.40
CA SER A 204 14.91 2.28 -27.41
C SER A 204 14.87 1.69 -25.99
N ILE A 205 13.77 1.96 -25.29
CA ILE A 205 13.46 1.48 -23.95
C ILE A 205 12.41 0.37 -24.02
N PHE A 206 11.79 0.17 -25.20
CA PHE A 206 10.86 -0.89 -25.51
C PHE A 206 11.41 -1.83 -26.60
N LYS A 207 11.27 -3.13 -26.32
CA LYS A 207 11.30 -4.32 -27.20
C LYS A 207 12.44 -4.59 -28.20
N ASP A 208 13.16 -3.63 -28.79
CA ASP A 208 14.02 -3.94 -29.95
C ASP A 208 15.11 -4.97 -29.64
N ALA A 209 15.69 -4.92 -28.44
CA ALA A 209 16.68 -5.91 -28.06
C ALA A 209 16.18 -7.09 -27.23
N PHE A 210 14.91 -7.06 -26.77
CA PHE A 210 14.21 -8.32 -26.48
C PHE A 210 13.99 -9.10 -27.78
N LEU A 211 13.57 -8.42 -28.86
CA LEU A 211 13.42 -9.05 -30.18
C LEU A 211 14.76 -9.56 -30.72
N ALA A 212 15.85 -8.81 -30.52
CA ALA A 212 17.19 -9.26 -30.93
C ALA A 212 17.71 -10.46 -30.13
N ASP A 213 17.43 -10.55 -28.82
CA ASP A 213 17.85 -11.70 -28.01
C ASP A 213 16.91 -12.90 -28.18
N LEU A 214 15.63 -12.64 -28.46
CA LEU A 214 14.67 -13.65 -28.85
C LEU A 214 15.05 -14.27 -30.20
N SER A 215 15.43 -13.46 -31.20
CA SER A 215 15.85 -13.97 -32.51
C SER A 215 17.18 -14.75 -32.49
N ARG A 216 18.00 -14.57 -31.45
CA ARG A 216 19.23 -15.35 -31.22
C ARG A 216 18.99 -16.69 -30.54
N GLN A 217 17.80 -16.94 -29.99
CA GLN A 217 17.52 -18.25 -29.39
C GLN A 217 17.53 -19.33 -30.48
N PRO A 218 18.10 -20.52 -30.22
CA PRO A 218 18.22 -21.60 -31.19
C PRO A 218 16.89 -22.34 -31.39
N PHE A 219 15.82 -21.65 -31.81
CA PHE A 219 14.50 -22.25 -32.00
C PHE A 219 14.49 -23.40 -33.03
N SER A 220 15.45 -23.41 -33.95
CA SER A 220 15.60 -24.49 -34.93
C SER A 220 15.86 -25.86 -34.30
N CYS A 221 16.37 -25.94 -33.07
CA CYS A 221 16.55 -27.24 -32.41
C CYS A 221 15.21 -27.95 -32.12
N ILE A 222 14.11 -27.21 -32.05
CA ILE A 222 12.76 -27.74 -31.76
C ILE A 222 12.23 -28.54 -32.96
N GLU A 223 12.61 -28.18 -34.19
CA GLU A 223 12.20 -28.87 -35.42
C GLU A 223 12.72 -30.32 -35.49
N HIS A 224 13.70 -30.66 -34.65
CA HIS A 224 14.32 -31.99 -34.57
C HIS A 224 13.87 -32.79 -33.35
N ILE A 225 12.82 -32.35 -32.63
CA ILE A 225 12.29 -33.04 -31.45
C ILE A 225 11.00 -33.77 -31.83
N ASP A 226 11.04 -35.11 -31.79
CA ASP A 226 9.91 -35.97 -32.16
C ASP A 226 8.77 -35.97 -31.14
N ASP A 227 9.08 -35.78 -29.84
CA ASP A 227 8.08 -35.73 -28.77
C ASP A 227 7.49 -34.32 -28.63
N PRO A 228 6.19 -34.12 -28.87
CA PRO A 228 5.54 -32.80 -28.78
C PRO A 228 5.65 -32.15 -27.39
N ASN A 229 5.67 -32.95 -26.31
CA ASN A 229 5.79 -32.44 -24.95
C ASN A 229 7.20 -31.90 -24.69
N ILE A 230 8.22 -32.59 -25.20
CA ILE A 230 9.61 -32.14 -25.08
C ILE A 230 9.82 -30.90 -25.96
N ALA A 231 9.21 -30.86 -27.16
CA ALA A 231 9.28 -29.72 -28.07
C ALA A 231 8.68 -28.45 -27.44
N ILE A 232 7.50 -28.56 -26.81
CA ILE A 232 6.84 -27.41 -26.16
C ILE A 232 7.59 -26.96 -24.90
N GLU A 233 8.12 -27.89 -24.09
CA GLU A 233 8.95 -27.54 -22.93
C GLU A 233 10.24 -26.83 -23.35
N THR A 234 10.88 -27.31 -24.41
CA THR A 234 12.08 -26.68 -24.98
C THR A 234 11.77 -25.28 -25.51
N TRP A 235 10.63 -25.10 -26.20
CA TRP A 235 10.17 -23.79 -26.63
C TRP A 235 9.98 -22.84 -25.45
N TYR A 236 9.27 -23.28 -24.40
CA TYR A 236 9.04 -22.48 -23.20
C TYR A 236 10.36 -22.13 -22.51
N SER A 237 11.31 -23.06 -22.43
CA SER A 237 12.63 -22.81 -21.85
C SER A 237 13.37 -21.70 -22.60
N LEU A 238 13.47 -21.79 -23.93
CA LEU A 238 14.16 -20.79 -24.77
C LEU A 238 13.47 -19.42 -24.71
N PHE A 239 12.14 -19.40 -24.79
CA PHE A 239 11.37 -18.16 -24.71
C PHE A 239 11.49 -17.52 -23.32
N ASN A 240 11.30 -18.29 -22.25
CA ASN A 240 11.37 -17.78 -20.89
C ASN A 240 12.78 -17.35 -20.51
N HIS A 241 13.83 -17.96 -21.07
CA HIS A 241 15.20 -17.52 -20.86
C HIS A 241 15.41 -16.07 -21.37
N ALA A 242 14.95 -15.76 -22.59
CA ALA A 242 14.98 -14.38 -23.10
C ALA A 242 14.04 -13.46 -22.30
N LEU A 243 12.85 -13.94 -21.93
CA LEU A 243 11.88 -13.16 -21.16
C LEU A 243 12.38 -12.81 -19.76
N ASP A 244 12.92 -13.76 -18.99
CA ASP A 244 13.37 -13.55 -17.62
C ASP A 244 14.62 -12.67 -17.56
N PHE A 245 15.46 -12.69 -18.60
CA PHE A 245 16.58 -11.77 -18.73
C PHE A 245 16.11 -10.32 -18.91
N HIS A 246 15.09 -10.09 -19.73
CA HIS A 246 14.57 -8.75 -20.06
C HIS A 246 13.49 -8.23 -19.10
N ALA A 247 12.74 -9.12 -18.47
CA ALA A 247 11.60 -8.82 -17.60
C ALA A 247 11.57 -9.77 -16.37
N PRO A 248 12.60 -9.72 -15.50
CA PRO A 248 12.73 -10.65 -14.39
C PRO A 248 11.55 -10.54 -13.43
N ARG A 249 10.87 -11.67 -13.19
CA ARG A 249 9.70 -11.72 -12.31
C ARG A 249 10.09 -11.49 -10.85
N ARG A 250 9.88 -10.27 -10.35
CA ARG A 250 10.07 -9.93 -8.93
C ARG A 250 8.77 -10.05 -8.14
N ARG A 251 8.74 -10.92 -7.12
CA ARG A 251 7.61 -11.01 -6.17
C ARG A 251 7.82 -9.99 -5.04
N ARG A 252 6.97 -8.96 -4.96
CA ARG A 252 6.90 -8.09 -3.78
C ARG A 252 5.76 -8.53 -2.88
N ARG A 253 6.04 -8.74 -1.59
CA ARG A 253 5.01 -8.99 -0.58
C ARG A 253 4.17 -7.72 -0.38
N VAL A 254 3.00 -7.67 -1.00
CA VAL A 254 1.97 -6.68 -0.70
C VAL A 254 1.21 -7.19 0.53
N LYS A 255 1.43 -6.56 1.70
CA LYS A 255 0.79 -7.02 2.95
C LYS A 255 -0.75 -6.91 2.93
N ARG A 256 -1.33 -6.00 2.13
CA ARG A 256 -2.77 -5.77 1.96
C ARG A 256 -3.05 -5.19 0.57
N HIS A 257 -4.05 -5.72 -0.13
CA HIS A 257 -4.46 -5.26 -1.47
C HIS A 257 -5.07 -3.84 -1.46
N SER A 258 -5.62 -3.41 -0.32
CA SER A 258 -6.24 -2.11 -0.12
C SER A 258 -5.84 -1.51 1.23
N GLN A 259 -5.84 -0.17 1.32
CA GLN A 259 -5.69 0.50 2.61
C GLN A 259 -6.96 0.30 3.46
N PRO A 260 -6.83 0.05 4.78
CA PRO A 260 -7.99 -0.02 5.67
C PRO A 260 -8.72 1.31 5.73
N GLN A 261 -10.05 1.30 5.80
CA GLN A 261 -10.85 2.53 5.82
C GLN A 261 -10.63 3.41 7.06
N TRP A 262 -10.18 2.85 8.18
CA TRP A 262 -9.79 3.64 9.37
C TRP A 262 -8.45 4.38 9.21
N PHE A 263 -7.72 4.14 8.12
CA PHE A 263 -6.45 4.80 7.85
C PHE A 263 -6.69 6.15 7.18
N ASN A 264 -6.11 7.22 7.74
CA ASN A 264 -6.32 8.59 7.29
C ASN A 264 -4.98 9.36 7.15
N ASP A 265 -5.05 10.56 6.58
CA ASP A 265 -3.88 11.40 6.30
C ASP A 265 -3.15 11.84 7.58
N GLU A 266 -3.85 12.00 8.70
CA GLU A 266 -3.24 12.34 10.00
C GLU A 266 -2.28 11.24 10.47
N ILE A 267 -2.69 9.97 10.37
CA ILE A 267 -1.82 8.83 10.71
C ILE A 267 -0.63 8.78 9.74
N GLN A 268 -0.85 9.09 8.46
CA GLN A 268 0.21 9.11 7.46
C GLN A 268 1.25 10.20 7.76
N GLU A 269 0.81 11.39 8.12
CA GLU A 269 1.70 12.51 8.47
C GLU A 269 2.45 12.25 9.78
N ALA A 270 1.76 11.72 10.81
CA ALA A 270 2.42 11.34 12.06
C ALA A 270 3.52 10.27 11.85
N ARG A 271 3.31 9.30 10.95
CA ARG A 271 4.35 8.34 10.55
C ARG A 271 5.51 9.03 9.83
N ARG A 272 5.23 9.96 8.92
CA ARG A 272 6.24 10.73 8.18
C ARG A 272 7.12 11.52 9.13
N LEU A 273 6.51 12.22 10.08
CA LEU A 273 7.21 13.01 11.10
C LEU A 273 8.02 12.12 12.04
N ARG A 274 7.47 10.99 12.50
CA ARG A 274 8.20 9.98 13.28
C ARG A 274 9.48 9.54 12.54
N ASP A 275 9.36 9.16 11.28
CA ASP A 275 10.48 8.64 10.49
C ASP A 275 11.50 9.75 10.16
N TYR A 276 11.04 10.97 9.93
CA TYR A 276 11.87 12.16 9.80
C TYR A 276 12.71 12.40 11.05
N PHE A 277 12.10 12.43 12.24
CA PHE A 277 12.83 12.67 13.49
C PHE A 277 13.71 11.50 13.91
N LYS A 278 13.35 10.26 13.55
CA LYS A 278 14.23 9.09 13.67
C LYS A 278 15.50 9.28 12.84
N LYS A 279 15.37 9.69 11.58
CA LYS A 279 16.51 9.93 10.66
C LYS A 279 17.38 11.10 11.11
N LYS A 280 16.80 12.13 11.73
CA LYS A 280 17.52 13.30 12.28
C LYS A 280 18.10 13.07 13.68
N ASN A 281 17.96 11.86 14.24
CA ASN A 281 18.43 11.48 15.57
C ASN A 281 17.89 12.40 16.70
N LYS A 282 16.67 12.95 16.53
CA LYS A 282 16.01 13.81 17.51
C LYS A 282 15.09 12.98 18.39
N ASN A 283 15.66 12.35 19.43
CA ASN A 283 14.99 11.31 20.22
C ASN A 283 13.67 11.77 20.88
N TYR A 284 13.62 13.00 21.42
CA TYR A 284 12.40 13.55 22.02
C TYR A 284 11.23 13.60 21.03
N PHE A 285 11.44 14.24 19.87
CA PHE A 285 10.42 14.36 18.83
C PHE A 285 10.06 13.01 18.22
N TYR A 286 11.02 12.10 18.07
CA TYR A 286 10.76 10.73 17.65
C TYR A 286 9.81 10.02 18.63
N LYS A 287 10.08 10.09 19.94
CA LYS A 287 9.21 9.49 20.98
C LYS A 287 7.81 10.10 20.96
N TYR A 288 7.71 11.42 20.84
CA TYR A 288 6.43 12.12 20.70
C TYR A 288 5.64 11.61 19.50
N TRP A 289 6.19 11.68 18.29
CA TRP A 289 5.49 11.26 17.07
C TRP A 289 5.25 9.75 17.00
N ARG A 290 6.07 8.93 17.65
CA ARG A 290 5.81 7.49 17.84
C ARG A 290 4.55 7.28 18.68
N ASN A 291 4.44 7.98 19.80
CA ASN A 291 3.29 7.87 20.69
C ASN A 291 2.03 8.48 20.06
N GLU A 292 2.17 9.61 19.35
CA GLU A 292 1.07 10.26 18.63
C GLU A 292 0.54 9.36 17.51
N THR A 293 1.43 8.76 16.71
CA THR A 293 1.04 7.77 15.70
C THR A 293 0.24 6.61 16.32
N LYS A 294 0.68 6.10 17.49
CA LYS A 294 -0.02 5.02 18.19
C LYS A 294 -1.40 5.48 18.68
N SER A 295 -1.48 6.69 19.23
CA SER A 295 -2.71 7.34 19.69
C SER A 295 -3.71 7.49 18.55
N LEU A 296 -3.30 8.11 17.44
CA LEU A 296 -4.13 8.31 16.25
C LEU A 296 -4.63 7.00 15.65
N ILE A 297 -3.75 5.98 15.50
CA ILE A 297 -4.18 4.65 15.03
C ILE A 297 -5.26 4.06 15.94
N THR A 298 -5.09 4.20 17.25
CA THR A 298 -6.05 3.65 18.23
C THR A 298 -7.38 4.40 18.14
N LYS A 299 -7.34 5.75 18.12
CA LYS A 299 -8.53 6.60 17.98
C LYS A 299 -9.28 6.33 16.68
N SER A 300 -8.59 6.31 15.54
CA SER A 300 -9.24 6.08 14.25
C SER A 300 -9.85 4.69 14.14
N LYS A 301 -9.20 3.64 14.68
CA LYS A 301 -9.80 2.31 14.76
C LYS A 301 -11.06 2.27 15.63
N VAL A 302 -11.01 2.88 16.81
CA VAL A 302 -12.15 2.92 17.73
C VAL A 302 -13.30 3.72 17.13
N ASN A 303 -13.03 4.88 16.53
CA ASN A 303 -14.05 5.71 15.89
C ASN A 303 -14.67 5.01 14.69
N PHE A 304 -13.85 4.33 13.87
CA PHE A 304 -14.35 3.54 12.75
C PHE A 304 -15.31 2.45 13.22
N ILE A 305 -14.94 1.65 14.23
CA ILE A 305 -15.83 0.62 14.78
C ILE A 305 -17.10 1.24 15.38
N LYS A 306 -16.98 2.32 16.15
CA LYS A 306 -18.13 3.00 16.76
C LYS A 306 -19.11 3.52 15.69
N ASN A 307 -18.60 4.12 14.62
CA ASN A 307 -19.43 4.63 13.54
C ASN A 307 -20.07 3.48 12.75
N SER A 308 -19.30 2.43 12.43
CA SER A 308 -19.82 1.26 11.74
C SER A 308 -20.87 0.47 12.53
N VAL A 309 -20.84 0.51 13.86
CA VAL A 309 -21.88 -0.10 14.72
C VAL A 309 -23.11 0.80 14.84
N LYS A 310 -22.92 2.14 14.93
CA LYS A 310 -24.04 3.09 15.00
C LYS A 310 -24.83 3.19 13.71
N GLU A 311 -24.19 2.99 12.57
CA GLU A 311 -24.84 3.05 11.24
C GLU A 311 -25.60 1.76 10.88
N LYS A 312 -25.48 0.69 11.66
CA LYS A 312 -26.07 -0.62 11.36
C LYS A 312 -26.89 -1.13 12.54
N ASP A 313 -28.21 -1.06 12.43
CA ASP A 313 -29.15 -1.60 13.44
C ASP A 313 -29.32 -3.12 13.36
N ASP A 314 -28.73 -3.77 12.35
CA ASP A 314 -28.85 -5.21 12.13
C ASP A 314 -27.62 -5.97 12.68
N LEU A 315 -27.86 -6.81 13.68
CA LEU A 315 -26.90 -7.75 14.28
C LEU A 315 -26.12 -8.54 13.23
N LYS A 316 -26.76 -8.93 12.11
CA LYS A 316 -26.11 -9.68 11.03
C LYS A 316 -24.99 -8.87 10.37
N ASN A 317 -25.22 -7.58 10.13
CA ASN A 317 -24.25 -6.71 9.48
C ASN A 317 -23.11 -6.28 10.42
N ILE A 318 -23.39 -6.21 11.73
CA ILE A 318 -22.38 -6.04 12.77
C ILE A 318 -21.45 -7.26 12.80
N TRP A 319 -22.02 -8.47 12.80
CA TRP A 319 -21.26 -9.72 12.76
C TRP A 319 -20.42 -9.86 11.49
N GLN A 320 -20.98 -9.52 10.32
CA GLN A 320 -20.23 -9.50 9.07
C GLN A 320 -19.05 -8.53 9.13
N PHE A 321 -19.26 -7.31 9.67
CA PHE A 321 -18.20 -6.33 9.86
C PHE A 321 -17.08 -6.84 10.77
N PHE A 322 -17.40 -7.51 11.88
CA PHE A 322 -16.38 -8.10 12.76
C PHE A 322 -15.56 -9.19 12.05
N ASN A 323 -16.22 -10.04 11.25
CA ASN A 323 -15.56 -11.09 10.47
C ASN A 323 -14.64 -10.51 9.38
N GLU A 324 -15.04 -9.40 8.76
CA GLU A 324 -14.20 -8.67 7.80
C GLU A 324 -13.02 -7.95 8.49
N ALA A 325 -13.25 -7.35 9.66
CA ALA A 325 -12.24 -6.60 10.41
C ALA A 325 -11.16 -7.48 11.04
N LYS A 326 -11.50 -8.71 11.44
CA LYS A 326 -10.52 -9.74 11.84
C LYS A 326 -9.70 -10.27 10.64
N GLY A 327 -10.08 -9.89 9.42
CA GLY A 327 -9.68 -10.56 8.19
C GLY A 327 -10.44 -11.87 8.10
N LYS A 328 -10.93 -12.24 6.90
CA LYS A 328 -11.45 -13.58 6.66
C LYS A 328 -10.37 -14.59 7.03
N ILE A 329 -10.42 -15.10 8.26
CA ILE A 329 -9.89 -16.39 8.57
C ILE A 329 -10.90 -17.33 7.91
N ASN A 330 -10.71 -17.58 6.61
CA ASN A 330 -11.34 -18.72 5.96
C ASN A 330 -10.67 -19.98 6.55
N THR A 331 -10.90 -20.23 7.83
CA THR A 331 -10.68 -21.54 8.40
C THR A 331 -12.04 -22.20 8.41
N ASN A 332 -12.44 -22.73 7.26
CA ASN A 332 -13.04 -24.06 7.26
C ASN A 332 -11.96 -25.08 7.67
N HIS A 333 -11.23 -24.82 8.76
CA HIS A 333 -10.45 -25.84 9.42
C HIS A 333 -11.42 -26.44 10.41
N TYR A 334 -11.98 -27.56 9.97
CA TYR A 334 -12.31 -28.61 10.90
C TYR A 334 -11.06 -28.92 11.74
N PRO A 335 -11.21 -29.23 13.04
CA PRO A 335 -10.08 -29.71 13.81
C PRO A 335 -9.43 -30.88 13.06
N GLU A 336 -8.11 -30.81 12.85
CA GLU A 336 -7.35 -31.88 12.18
C GLU A 336 -7.30 -33.15 13.03
N ASN A 337 -7.46 -32.99 14.34
CA ASN A 337 -7.60 -34.06 15.30
C ASN A 337 -8.44 -33.62 16.52
N ILE A 338 -9.04 -34.60 17.20
CA ILE A 338 -9.61 -34.42 18.53
C ILE A 338 -9.15 -35.57 19.43
N LEU A 339 -8.75 -35.23 20.66
CA LEU A 339 -8.45 -36.20 21.70
C LEU A 339 -9.69 -36.36 22.59
N HIS A 340 -10.28 -37.55 22.62
CA HIS A 340 -11.39 -37.87 23.51
C HIS A 340 -11.13 -39.21 24.21
N ARG A 341 -11.18 -39.22 25.55
CA ARG A 341 -10.92 -40.42 26.39
C ARG A 341 -9.64 -41.15 25.98
N ASP A 342 -8.54 -40.39 25.90
CA ASP A 342 -7.20 -40.87 25.55
C ASP A 342 -7.06 -41.50 24.15
N THR A 343 -8.08 -41.38 23.30
CA THR A 343 -8.04 -41.80 21.90
C THR A 343 -7.99 -40.57 20.99
N GLU A 344 -7.03 -40.54 20.08
CA GLU A 344 -6.88 -39.48 19.08
C GLU A 344 -7.64 -39.87 17.81
N TYR A 345 -8.57 -39.02 17.39
CA TYR A 345 -9.33 -39.18 16.16
C TYR A 345 -8.87 -38.16 15.14
N THR A 346 -8.50 -38.63 13.95
CA THR A 346 -7.99 -37.80 12.83
C THR A 346 -8.89 -37.83 11.61
N ASP A 347 -9.82 -38.79 11.50
CA ASP A 347 -10.82 -38.82 10.43
C ASP A 347 -11.97 -37.86 10.73
N LEU A 348 -12.41 -37.12 9.70
CA LEU A 348 -13.43 -36.09 9.86
C LEU A 348 -14.81 -36.63 10.27
N ASN A 349 -15.18 -37.84 9.84
CA ASN A 349 -16.45 -38.44 10.22
C ASN A 349 -16.41 -38.92 11.67
N ASP A 350 -15.30 -39.54 12.07
CA ASP A 350 -15.08 -39.97 13.45
C ASP A 350 -15.06 -38.77 14.40
N ILE A 351 -14.42 -37.67 14.02
CA ILE A 351 -14.43 -36.41 14.76
C ILE A 351 -15.87 -35.89 14.91
N ALA A 352 -16.66 -35.90 13.84
CA ALA A 352 -18.05 -35.45 13.87
C ALA A 352 -18.92 -36.35 14.77
N ASP A 353 -18.75 -37.67 14.71
CA ASP A 353 -19.48 -38.64 15.51
C ASP A 353 -19.12 -38.54 17.00
N VAL A 354 -17.84 -38.35 17.32
CA VAL A 354 -17.38 -38.10 18.70
C VAL A 354 -17.99 -36.80 19.24
N MET A 355 -17.98 -35.72 18.45
CA MET A 355 -18.60 -34.45 18.87
C MET A 355 -20.11 -34.57 19.05
N ASN A 356 -20.81 -35.21 18.11
CA ASN A 356 -22.25 -35.42 18.19
C ASN A 356 -22.61 -36.22 19.43
N ASN A 357 -21.96 -37.38 19.64
CA ASN A 357 -22.19 -38.23 20.81
C ASN A 357 -21.89 -37.50 22.12
N TYR A 358 -20.84 -36.67 22.16
CA TYR A 358 -20.56 -35.85 23.33
C TYR A 358 -21.71 -34.88 23.61
N PHE A 359 -22.12 -34.06 22.64
CA PHE A 359 -23.13 -33.02 22.89
C PHE A 359 -24.54 -33.57 23.11
N THR A 360 -24.90 -34.72 22.52
CA THR A 360 -26.19 -35.36 22.78
C THR A 360 -26.26 -35.99 24.17
N ASN A 361 -25.13 -36.51 24.67
CA ASN A 361 -25.08 -37.26 25.92
C ASN A 361 -24.41 -36.51 27.08
N ILE A 362 -23.92 -35.29 26.87
CA ILE A 362 -23.28 -34.46 27.92
C ILE A 362 -24.20 -34.29 29.12
N THR A 363 -25.52 -34.29 28.89
CA THR A 363 -26.49 -34.17 29.98
C THR A 363 -26.43 -35.37 30.91
N ASP A 364 -26.07 -36.57 30.45
CA ASP A 364 -25.95 -37.76 31.28
C ASP A 364 -24.66 -37.75 32.10
N ASP A 365 -23.57 -37.21 31.54
CA ASP A 365 -22.30 -36.98 32.25
C ASP A 365 -22.43 -35.87 33.32
N ILE A 366 -23.30 -34.86 33.10
CA ILE A 366 -23.58 -33.77 34.04
C ILE A 366 -24.67 -34.15 35.07
N LYS A 367 -25.44 -35.22 34.83
CA LYS A 367 -26.59 -35.65 35.65
C LYS A 367 -26.32 -36.45 36.94
N PRO A 368 -25.12 -36.87 37.37
CA PRO A 368 -25.06 -37.81 38.50
C PRO A 368 -25.56 -37.21 39.84
N ASN A 369 -25.80 -35.90 39.93
CA ASN A 369 -26.29 -35.23 41.15
C ASN A 369 -27.62 -34.48 41.02
N TYR A 370 -28.33 -34.57 39.89
CA TYR A 370 -29.68 -34.00 39.84
C TYR A 370 -30.67 -34.99 40.46
N LYS A 371 -31.00 -34.78 41.75
CA LYS A 371 -32.28 -35.27 42.28
C LYS A 371 -33.38 -34.64 41.42
N PRO A 372 -34.24 -35.43 40.75
CA PRO A 372 -35.44 -34.86 40.17
C PRO A 372 -36.16 -34.16 41.32
N LEU A 373 -36.39 -32.85 41.19
CA LEU A 373 -37.24 -32.13 42.13
C LEU A 373 -38.58 -32.87 42.09
N SER A 374 -38.91 -33.60 43.17
CA SER A 374 -40.29 -34.04 43.34
C SER A 374 -41.11 -32.76 43.31
N CYS A 375 -42.12 -32.74 42.46
CA CYS A 375 -42.98 -31.58 42.21
C CYS A 375 -43.88 -31.23 43.41
N GLU A 376 -43.44 -31.52 44.63
CA GLU A 376 -44.28 -31.47 45.83
C GLU A 376 -44.19 -30.12 46.56
N ASN A 377 -43.24 -29.24 46.25
CA ASN A 377 -43.20 -27.91 46.85
C ASN A 377 -42.83 -26.82 45.84
N ILE A 378 -43.81 -26.45 45.00
CA ILE A 378 -43.80 -25.24 44.15
C ILE A 378 -43.66 -23.96 45.02
N THR A 379 -43.86 -24.07 46.33
CA THR A 379 -43.74 -23.01 47.33
C THR A 379 -42.42 -22.25 47.25
N CYS A 380 -41.30 -22.90 46.87
CA CYS A 380 -40.03 -22.19 46.72
C CYS A 380 -40.03 -21.24 45.51
N ILE A 381 -40.70 -21.62 44.42
CA ILE A 381 -40.88 -20.80 43.21
C ILE A 381 -41.91 -19.71 43.51
N GLU A 382 -43.01 -20.04 44.17
CA GLU A 382 -44.02 -19.07 44.60
C GLU A 382 -43.42 -18.00 45.51
N ASN A 383 -42.61 -18.38 46.49
CA ASN A 383 -41.92 -17.44 47.38
C ASN A 383 -40.87 -16.62 46.63
N HIS A 384 -40.14 -17.22 45.68
CA HIS A 384 -39.17 -16.50 44.86
C HIS A 384 -39.85 -15.45 43.99
N VAL A 385 -40.96 -15.81 43.33
CA VAL A 385 -41.72 -14.90 42.46
C VAL A 385 -42.41 -13.83 43.31
N SER A 386 -43.05 -14.18 44.42
CA SER A 386 -43.75 -13.25 45.30
C SER A 386 -42.83 -12.20 45.94
N ASN A 387 -41.58 -12.56 46.23
CA ASN A 387 -40.58 -11.61 46.74
C ASN A 387 -39.99 -10.68 45.67
N LYS A 388 -40.20 -10.99 44.39
CA LYS A 388 -39.61 -10.26 43.24
C LYS A 388 -40.63 -9.44 42.46
N VAL A 389 -41.91 -9.80 42.51
CA VAL A 389 -42.99 -9.10 41.83
C VAL A 389 -43.55 -8.00 42.75
N PRO A 390 -43.59 -6.73 42.33
CA PRO A 390 -44.20 -5.65 43.11
C PRO A 390 -45.68 -5.95 43.44
N GLN A 391 -46.10 -5.65 44.68
CA GLN A 391 -47.51 -5.79 45.06
C GLN A 391 -48.40 -4.99 44.08
N ASN A 392 -49.45 -5.65 43.57
CA ASN A 392 -50.39 -5.17 42.54
C ASN A 392 -49.95 -5.26 41.07
N GLN A 393 -48.87 -5.96 40.73
CA GLN A 393 -48.63 -6.40 39.35
C GLN A 393 -49.15 -7.83 39.14
N TYR A 394 -50.04 -7.99 38.17
CA TYR A 394 -50.56 -9.28 37.74
C TYR A 394 -50.16 -9.52 36.29
N PHE A 395 -49.67 -10.72 35.99
CA PHE A 395 -49.47 -11.15 34.61
C PHE A 395 -50.84 -11.57 34.05
N LYS A 396 -51.37 -10.77 33.12
CA LYS A 396 -52.59 -11.08 32.40
C LYS A 396 -52.24 -11.34 30.94
N ILE A 397 -52.57 -12.52 30.46
CA ILE A 397 -52.55 -12.81 29.03
C ILE A 397 -53.85 -12.25 28.45
N ASP A 398 -53.75 -11.21 27.65
CA ASP A 398 -54.91 -10.66 26.96
C ASP A 398 -55.47 -11.64 25.91
N TYR A 399 -56.75 -11.47 25.57
CA TYR A 399 -57.39 -12.29 24.55
C TYR A 399 -56.64 -12.20 23.22
N ILE A 400 -56.04 -13.32 22.81
CA ILE A 400 -55.29 -13.41 21.56
C ILE A 400 -56.29 -13.56 20.42
N LYS A 401 -56.50 -12.47 19.66
CA LYS A 401 -57.37 -12.47 18.48
C LYS A 401 -56.83 -13.42 17.41
N CYS A 402 -57.71 -14.13 16.70
CA CYS A 402 -57.33 -15.01 15.59
C CYS A 402 -56.44 -14.31 14.55
N ASN A 403 -56.67 -13.02 14.30
CA ASN A 403 -55.87 -12.23 13.35
C ASN A 403 -54.41 -12.04 13.81
N ASN A 404 -54.17 -11.97 15.13
CA ASN A 404 -52.81 -11.89 15.68
C ASN A 404 -52.08 -13.21 15.48
N VAL A 405 -52.77 -14.33 15.70
CA VAL A 405 -52.21 -15.68 15.45
C VAL A 405 -51.92 -15.84 13.96
N LEU A 406 -52.84 -15.47 13.09
CA LEU A 406 -52.65 -15.54 11.64
C LEU A 406 -51.46 -14.69 11.16
N ASN A 407 -51.33 -13.45 11.64
CA ASN A 407 -50.19 -12.59 11.30
C ASN A 407 -48.85 -13.18 11.80
N LEU A 408 -48.85 -13.81 12.98
CA LEU A 408 -47.67 -14.50 13.50
C LEU A 408 -47.31 -15.71 12.62
N LEU A 409 -48.27 -16.54 12.23
CA LEU A 409 -48.05 -17.68 11.33
C LEU A 409 -47.51 -17.24 9.96
N LEU A 410 -48.07 -16.17 9.38
CA LEU A 410 -47.62 -15.61 8.10
C LEU A 410 -46.23 -14.97 8.16
N SER A 411 -45.78 -14.54 9.34
CA SER A 411 -44.45 -13.95 9.55
C SER A 411 -43.37 -14.97 9.92
N LEU A 412 -43.70 -16.26 9.97
CA LEU A 412 -42.73 -17.32 10.25
C LEU A 412 -41.68 -17.41 9.14
N ASP A 413 -40.40 -17.46 9.55
CA ASP A 413 -39.29 -17.67 8.63
C ASP A 413 -39.27 -19.14 8.17
N CYS A 414 -39.73 -19.38 6.95
CA CYS A 414 -39.82 -20.69 6.32
C CYS A 414 -38.45 -21.37 6.07
N LYS A 415 -37.34 -20.67 6.36
CA LYS A 415 -35.97 -21.20 6.28
C LYS A 415 -35.49 -21.81 7.60
N LYS A 416 -36.27 -21.74 8.68
CA LYS A 416 -35.92 -22.32 9.98
C LYS A 416 -36.22 -23.82 10.02
N SER A 417 -35.46 -24.51 10.87
CA SER A 417 -35.59 -25.95 11.12
C SER A 417 -36.95 -26.27 11.76
N THR A 418 -37.50 -27.43 11.42
CA THR A 418 -38.73 -27.95 12.05
C THR A 418 -38.49 -28.23 13.53
N GLY A 419 -39.44 -27.81 14.36
CA GLY A 419 -39.40 -28.04 15.80
C GLY A 419 -39.63 -29.51 16.19
N PRO A 420 -39.53 -29.83 17.49
CA PRO A 420 -39.80 -31.17 18.01
C PRO A 420 -41.27 -31.60 17.90
N ASP A 421 -42.16 -30.67 17.56
CA ASP A 421 -43.56 -30.92 17.19
C ASP A 421 -43.71 -31.47 15.76
N PHE A 422 -42.62 -31.55 14.98
CA PHE A 422 -42.58 -32.00 13.59
C PHE A 422 -43.39 -31.15 12.61
N ILE A 423 -43.86 -29.97 13.03
CA ILE A 423 -44.64 -29.07 12.18
C ILE A 423 -43.69 -28.07 11.53
N GLY A 424 -43.47 -28.23 10.23
CA GLY A 424 -42.56 -27.37 9.48
C GLY A 424 -43.14 -25.97 9.26
N PRO A 425 -42.34 -24.90 9.37
CA PRO A 425 -42.79 -23.51 9.15
C PRO A 425 -43.20 -23.22 7.70
N LYS A 426 -43.07 -24.19 6.77
CA LYS A 426 -43.59 -24.13 5.40
C LYS A 426 -45.05 -24.59 5.26
N ILE A 427 -45.56 -25.32 6.25
CA ILE A 427 -46.89 -25.96 6.20
C ILE A 427 -47.94 -25.11 6.92
N LEU A 428 -47.49 -24.22 7.80
CA LEU A 428 -48.31 -23.35 8.65
C LEU A 428 -48.80 -22.05 7.98
N PRO A 429 -48.06 -21.42 7.04
CA PRO A 429 -48.52 -20.23 6.31
C PRO A 429 -49.42 -20.52 5.11
#